data_AF-A0A6B1GB39-F1
#
_entry.id   AF-A0A6B1GB39-F1
#
_cell.length_a   1.000
_cell.length_b   1.000
_cell.length_c   1.000
_cell.angle_alpha   90.00
_cell.angle_beta   90.00
_cell.angle_gamma   90.00
#
_symmetry.space_group_name_H-M   'P 1'
#
loop_
_entity.id
_entity.type
_entity.pdbx_description
1 polymer ?
#
loop_
_entity_poly.entity_id
_entity_poly.type
_entity_poly.pdbx_seq_one_letter_code
_entity_poly.pdbx_strand_id
1 'polypeptide(L)' 'MPAISVMTSAFVSAAELMARVQGVPDHPFTVIEHPIASADDAGLEARAETAVSQAVMILLAH' A
#
# COMPACT_ATOMS: atom_id res chain seq x y z
N MET A 1 7.31 1.64 16.85
CA MET A 1 7.71 0.91 15.64
C MET A 1 7.00 1.57 14.46
N PRO A 2 7.69 1.97 13.39
CA PRO A 2 7.04 2.54 12.22
C PRO A 2 6.18 1.47 11.52
N ALA A 3 5.05 1.87 10.95
CA ALA A 3 4.10 0.98 10.28
C ALA A 3 3.60 1.63 8.99
N ILE A 4 3.28 0.80 8.00
CA ILE A 4 2.73 1.22 6.70
C ILE A 4 1.66 0.23 6.24
N SER A 5 0.67 0.72 5.52
CA SER A 5 -0.42 -0.09 4.97
C SER A 5 -0.18 -0.44 3.50
N VAL A 6 -0.52 -1.67 3.09
CA VAL A 6 -0.52 -2.06 1.67
C VAL A 6 -1.95 -1.93 1.13
N MET A 7 -2.11 -1.20 0.03
CA MET A 7 -3.41 -0.93 -0.58
C MET A 7 -3.39 -1.31 -2.07
N THR A 8 -4.46 -1.93 -2.56
CA THR A 8 -4.60 -2.12 -4.02
C THR A 8 -5.17 -0.85 -4.66
N SER A 9 -4.79 -0.56 -5.90
CA SER A 9 -5.14 0.66 -6.64
C SER A 9 -6.63 1.03 -6.60
N ALA A 10 -7.53 0.05 -6.62
CA ALA A 10 -8.98 0.27 -6.58
C ALA A 10 -9.50 0.88 -5.27
N PHE A 11 -8.72 0.84 -4.18
CA PHE A 11 -9.14 1.27 -2.83
C PHE A 11 -8.40 2.50 -2.31
N VAL A 12 -7.53 3.13 -3.10
CA VAL A 12 -6.73 4.29 -2.66
C VAL A 12 -7.62 5.43 -2.15
N SER A 13 -8.65 5.82 -2.91
CA SER A 13 -9.55 6.91 -2.51
C SER A 13 -10.32 6.62 -1.23
N ALA A 14 -10.71 5.36 -1.01
CA ALA A 14 -11.36 4.92 0.22
C ALA A 14 -10.39 4.94 1.41
N ALA A 15 -9.15 4.48 1.20
CA ALA A 15 -8.10 4.50 2.21
C ALA A 15 -7.76 5.94 2.65
N GLU A 16 -7.61 6.86 1.70
CA GLU A 16 -7.38 8.28 1.97
C GLU A 16 -8.55 8.92 2.74
N LEU A 17 -9.79 8.58 2.37
CA LEU A 17 -10.96 9.05 3.11
C LEU A 17 -10.93 8.55 4.56
N MET A 18 -10.67 7.27 4.78
CA MET A 18 -10.63 6.68 6.11
C MET A 18 -9.45 7.22 6.94
N ALA A 19 -8.31 7.52 6.32
CA ALA A 19 -7.17 8.16 6.97
C ALA A 19 -7.56 9.54 7.53
N ARG A 20 -8.27 10.35 6.73
CA ARG A 20 -8.81 11.64 7.19
C ARG A 20 -9.83 11.50 8.32
N VAL A 21 -10.78 10.57 8.19
CA VAL A 21 -11.80 10.31 9.23
C VAL A 21 -11.17 9.90 10.56
N GLN A 22 -10.07 9.14 10.51
CA GLN A 22 -9.35 8.68 11.70
C GLN A 22 -8.38 9.73 12.27
N GLY A 23 -8.27 10.92 11.68
CA GLY A 23 -7.37 11.98 12.15
C GLY A 23 -5.90 11.80 11.77
N VAL A 24 -5.60 10.94 10.80
CA VAL A 24 -4.25 10.67 10.28
C VAL A 24 -4.19 10.90 8.76
N PRO A 25 -4.44 12.14 8.28
CA PRO A 25 -4.62 12.43 6.85
C PRO A 25 -3.42 12.04 5.97
N ASP A 26 -2.21 12.05 6.54
CA ASP A 26 -0.96 11.73 5.85
C ASP A 26 -0.46 10.30 6.16
N HIS A 27 -1.33 9.41 6.64
CA HIS A 27 -0.95 8.01 6.88
C HIS A 27 -0.43 7.38 5.57
N PRO A 28 0.79 6.80 5.57
CA PRO A 28 1.38 6.30 4.33
C PRO A 28 0.77 4.97 3.88
N PHE A 29 0.73 4.81 2.56
CA PHE A 29 0.35 3.56 1.90
C PHE A 29 1.35 3.19 0.81
N THR A 30 1.64 1.90 0.67
CA THR A 30 2.17 1.37 -0.58
C THR A 30 1.00 0.99 -1.48
N VAL A 31 1.09 1.26 -2.78
CA VAL A 31 0.04 0.94 -3.74
C VAL A 31 0.49 -0.18 -4.68
N ILE A 32 -0.33 -1.23 -4.79
CA ILE A 32 -0.13 -2.37 -5.70
C ILE A 32 -1.33 -2.54 -6.65
N GLU A 33 -1.14 -3.31 -7.72
CA GLU A 33 -2.19 -3.56 -8.70
C GLU A 33 -3.36 -4.39 -8.12
N HIS A 34 -4.59 -3.97 -8.41
CA HIS A 34 -5.81 -4.73 -8.15
C HIS A 34 -6.20 -5.62 -9.35
N PRO A 35 -6.82 -6.80 -9.15
CA PRO A 35 -7.03 -7.51 -7.89
C PRO A 35 -5.82 -8.38 -7.49
N ILE A 36 -5.77 -8.76 -6.22
CA ILE A 36 -4.82 -9.78 -5.73
C ILE A 36 -5.33 -11.19 -6.05
N ALA A 37 -6.65 -11.41 -5.93
CA ALA A 37 -7.24 -12.75 -5.93
C ALA A 37 -7.14 -13.51 -7.26
N SER A 38 -6.89 -12.82 -8.37
CA SER A 38 -6.76 -13.44 -9.70
C SER A 38 -5.34 -13.36 -10.26
N ALA A 39 -4.36 -12.91 -9.47
CA ALA A 39 -2.97 -12.93 -9.88
C ALA A 39 -2.43 -14.37 -9.83
N ASP A 40 -1.60 -14.72 -10.81
CA ASP A 40 -0.76 -15.92 -10.73
C ASP A 40 0.45 -15.65 -9.82
N ASP A 41 1.27 -16.68 -9.58
CA ASP A 41 2.43 -16.57 -8.68
C ASP A 41 3.40 -15.47 -9.12
N ALA A 42 3.64 -15.33 -10.42
CA ALA A 42 4.51 -14.28 -10.96
C ALA A 42 3.91 -12.88 -10.73
N GLY A 43 2.60 -12.73 -10.94
CA GLY A 43 1.88 -11.51 -10.66
C GLY A 43 1.85 -11.15 -9.16
N LEU A 44 1.77 -12.15 -8.28
CA LEU A 44 1.85 -11.95 -6.83
C LEU A 44 3.25 -11.50 -6.40
N GLU A 45 4.30 -12.14 -6.94
CA GLU A 45 5.69 -11.77 -6.66
C GLU A 45 5.96 -10.32 -7.08
N ALA A 46 5.57 -9.92 -8.30
CA ALA A 46 5.77 -8.55 -8.78
C ALA A 46 5.05 -7.51 -7.89
N ARG A 47 3.86 -7.83 -7.37
CA ARG A 47 3.13 -6.98 -6.42
C ARG A 47 3.85 -6.90 -5.08
N ALA A 48 4.38 -8.01 -4.58
CA ALA A 48 5.15 -8.06 -3.34
C ALA A 48 6.44 -7.24 -3.45
N GLU A 49 7.21 -7.41 -4.52
CA GLU A 49 8.41 -6.61 -4.80
C GLU A 49 8.10 -5.11 -4.85
N THR A 50 6.99 -4.74 -5.50
CA THR A 50 6.51 -3.36 -5.58
C THR A 50 6.14 -2.81 -4.20
N ALA A 51 5.41 -3.57 -3.39
CA ALA A 51 5.04 -3.17 -2.03
C ALA A 51 6.28 -2.99 -1.14
N VAL A 52 7.22 -3.95 -1.16
CA VAL A 52 8.44 -3.89 -0.34
C VAL A 52 9.30 -2.69 -0.74
N SER A 53 9.50 -2.46 -2.04
CA SER A 53 10.30 -1.33 -2.52
C SER A 53 9.73 0.01 -2.06
N GLN A 54 8.42 0.19 -2.16
CA GLN A 54 7.75 1.40 -1.66
C GLN A 54 7.81 1.50 -0.13
N ALA A 55 7.58 0.39 0.59
CA ALA A 55 7.63 0.37 2.04
C ALA A 55 9.01 0.76 2.57
N VAL A 56 10.08 0.24 1.99
CA VAL A 56 11.46 0.60 2.36
C VAL A 56 11.71 2.10 2.14
N MET A 57 11.31 2.63 0.98
CA MET A 57 11.46 4.06 0.68
C MET A 57 10.73 4.94 1.71
N ILE A 58 9.51 4.57 2.09
CA ILE A 58 8.70 5.37 3.01
C ILE A 58 9.17 5.21 4.46
N LEU A 59 9.46 3.99 4.90
CA LEU A 59 9.83 3.69 6.29
C LEU A 59 11.24 4.17 6.65
N LEU A 60 12.14 4.29 5.67
CA LEU A 60 13.52 4.76 5.90
C LEU A 60 13.74 6.25 5.57
N ALA A 61 12.75 6.94 4.98
CA ALA A 61 12.83 8.38 4.71
C ALA A 61 12.63 9.25 5.97
N HIS A 62 12.38 8.64 7.14
CA HIS A 62 12.10 9.31 8.41
C HIS A 62 12.91 8.73 9.57
#